data_AF-A0A699QAT3-F1
#
_entry.id   AF-A0A699QAT3-F1
#
_cell.length_a   1.000
_cell.length_b   1.000
_cell.length_c   1.000
_cell.angle_alpha   90.00
_cell.angle_beta   90.00
_cell.angle_gamma   90.00
#
_symmetry.space_group_name_H-M   'P 1'
#
loop_
_entity.id
_entity.type
_entity.pdbx_description
1 polymer ?
#
loop_
_entity_poly.entity_id
_entity_poly.type
_entity_poly.pdbx_seq_one_letter_code
_entity_poly.pdbx_strand_id
1 'polypeptide(L)'
;MGVKNIQANVDSKLVANQVLGTYVAKKDNMIKYLEIANGLVSGFKTFSISQVPRNKNKKADTLSKIASTSFAYLSKQVLVEVLETKSITGKEVTAVIEEEGPTWMVELVNYLKEGTLPADEKKARKIRLPR
;
A
#
# COMPACT_ATOMS: atom_id res chain seq x y z
N MET A 1 12.49 10.69 23.51
CA MET A 1 11.24 11.42 23.18
C MET A 1 10.58 11.89 24.46
N GLY A 2 10.04 13.12 24.50
CA GLY A 2 9.39 13.67 25.71
C GLY A 2 7.91 13.30 25.88
N VAL A 3 7.26 12.80 24.82
CA VAL A 3 5.85 12.39 24.85
C VAL A 3 5.73 11.01 25.48
N LYS A 4 4.92 10.91 26.54
CA LYS A 4 4.71 9.66 27.31
C LYS A 4 3.40 8.95 26.95
N ASN A 5 2.43 9.68 26.40
CA ASN A 5 1.07 9.20 26.18
C ASN A 5 0.65 9.53 24.74
N ILE A 6 0.18 8.51 24.00
CA ILE A 6 -0.25 8.67 22.60
C ILE A 6 -1.66 8.11 22.39
N GLN A 7 -2.44 8.83 21.59
CA GLN A 7 -3.67 8.36 20.97
C GLN A 7 -3.52 8.42 19.44
N ALA A 8 -3.55 7.25 18.80
CA ALA A 8 -3.49 7.11 17.35
C ALA A 8 -4.91 6.99 16.77
N ASN A 9 -5.20 7.80 15.75
CA ASN A 9 -6.45 7.71 15.01
C ASN A 9 -6.14 7.26 13.57
N VAL A 10 -6.70 6.12 13.18
CA VAL A 10 -6.46 5.52 11.85
C VAL A 10 -7.78 5.29 11.13
N ASP A 11 -7.82 5.41 9.81
CA ASP A 11 -9.00 5.06 9.02
C ASP A 11 -8.98 3.60 8.55
N SER A 12 -7.81 2.95 8.60
CA SER A 12 -7.64 1.52 8.31
C SER A 12 -8.09 0.64 9.46
N LYS A 13 -9.23 -0.04 9.27
CA LYS A 13 -9.72 -1.06 10.21
C LYS A 13 -8.74 -2.23 10.36
N LEU A 14 -8.04 -2.61 9.29
CA LEU A 14 -7.05 -3.69 9.33
C LEU A 14 -5.91 -3.34 10.30
N VAL A 15 -5.31 -2.16 10.12
CA VAL A 15 -4.16 -1.71 10.92
C VAL A 15 -4.56 -1.53 12.39
N ALA A 16 -5.71 -0.91 12.66
CA ALA A 16 -6.21 -0.75 14.02
C ALA A 16 -6.30 -2.10 14.77
N ASN A 17 -6.88 -3.10 14.12
CA ASN A 17 -7.09 -4.42 14.72
C ASN A 17 -5.80 -5.25 14.81
N GLN A 18 -4.86 -5.08 13.89
CA GLN A 18 -3.57 -5.76 13.97
C GLN A 18 -2.72 -5.22 15.13
N VAL A 19 -2.68 -3.90 15.30
CA VAL A 19 -1.97 -3.26 16.43
C VAL A 19 -2.66 -3.58 17.76
N LEU A 20 -3.99 -3.69 17.79
CA LEU A 20 -4.75 -4.10 18.97
C LEU A 20 -4.63 -5.61 19.28
N GLY A 21 -4.00 -6.39 18.38
CA GLY A 21 -3.86 -7.84 18.52
C GLY A 21 -5.13 -8.65 18.26
N THR A 22 -6.23 -8.00 17.85
CA THR A 22 -7.48 -8.70 17.51
C THR A 22 -7.36 -9.42 16.15
N TYR A 23 -6.54 -8.90 15.23
CA TYR A 23 -6.27 -9.49 13.92
C TYR A 23 -4.81 -9.93 13.80
N VAL A 24 -4.59 -11.07 13.13
CA VAL A 24 -3.24 -11.59 12.84
C VAL A 24 -2.74 -11.08 11.49
N ALA A 25 -1.49 -10.60 11.43
CA ALA A 25 -0.80 -10.31 10.19
C ALA A 25 -0.24 -11.60 9.57
N LYS A 26 -0.60 -11.88 8.31
CA LYS A 26 -0.18 -13.11 7.60
C LYS A 26 0.92 -12.92 6.55
N LYS A 27 1.01 -11.72 5.97
CA LYS A 27 2.00 -11.42 4.92
C LYS A 27 3.30 -10.95 5.58
N ASP A 28 4.44 -11.45 5.14
CA ASP A 28 5.76 -11.12 5.70
C ASP A 28 5.99 -9.61 5.83
N ASN A 29 5.64 -8.83 4.80
CA ASN A 29 5.77 -7.37 4.84
C ASN A 29 4.90 -6.76 5.94
N MET A 30 3.66 -7.25 6.12
CA MET A 30 2.75 -6.76 7.15
C MET A 30 3.21 -7.16 8.56
N ILE A 31 3.80 -8.35 8.70
CA ILE A 31 4.40 -8.81 9.97
C ILE A 31 5.53 -7.86 10.36
N LYS A 32 6.46 -7.57 9.44
CA LYS A 32 7.56 -6.63 9.68
C LYS A 32 7.08 -5.23 10.07
N TYR A 33 6.07 -4.70 9.39
CA TYR A 33 5.48 -3.40 9.76
C TYR A 33 4.84 -3.43 11.14
N LEU A 34 4.14 -4.52 11.49
CA LEU A 34 3.51 -4.68 12.80
C LEU A 34 4.56 -4.77 13.92
N GLU A 35 5.68 -5.47 13.69
CA GLU A 35 6.80 -5.55 14.64
C GLU A 35 7.41 -4.18 14.92
N ILE A 36 7.68 -3.39 13.88
CA ILE A 36 8.19 -2.02 14.03
C ILE A 36 7.18 -1.16 14.79
N ALA A 37 5.90 -1.22 14.43
CA ALA A 37 4.86 -0.45 15.09
C ALA A 37 4.76 -0.80 16.59
N ASN A 38 4.79 -2.09 16.94
CA ASN A 38 4.76 -2.55 18.31
C ASN A 38 6.03 -2.15 19.09
N GLY A 39 7.20 -2.18 18.44
CA GLY A 39 8.46 -1.70 19.01
C GLY A 39 8.46 -0.20 19.32
N LEU A 40 7.77 0.60 18.49
CA LEU A 40 7.58 2.03 18.77
C LEU A 40 6.55 2.26 19.87
N VAL A 41 5.45 1.49 19.87
CA VAL A 41 4.38 1.58 20.87
C VAL A 41 4.91 1.27 22.28
N SER A 42 5.81 0.29 22.42
CA SER A 42 6.41 -0.07 23.71
C SER A 42 7.25 1.05 24.34
N GLY A 43 7.66 2.05 23.56
CA GLY A 43 8.36 3.24 24.04
C GLY A 43 7.47 4.25 24.78
N PHE A 44 6.14 4.11 24.70
CA PHE A 44 5.17 5.01 25.36
C PHE A 44 4.63 4.39 26.65
N LYS A 45 4.39 5.24 27.66
CA LYS A 45 3.77 4.83 28.93
C LYS A 45 2.31 4.45 28.73
N THR A 46 1.59 5.20 27.89
CA THR A 46 0.23 4.85 27.49
C THR A 46 0.07 5.01 25.98
N PHE A 47 -0.62 4.04 25.39
CA PHE A 47 -0.93 4.03 23.97
C PHE A 47 -2.39 3.60 23.79
N SER A 48 -3.09 4.29 22.91
CA SER A 48 -4.42 3.91 22.45
C SER A 48 -4.50 4.09 20.94
N ILE A 49 -5.22 3.19 20.28
CA ILE A 49 -5.50 3.27 18.85
C ILE A 49 -7.00 3.16 18.62
N SER A 50 -7.54 4.03 17.77
CA SER A 50 -8.95 4.01 17.42
C SER A 50 -9.15 4.13 15.91
N GLN A 51 -10.12 3.38 15.40
CA GLN A 51 -10.53 3.49 14.01
C GLN A 51 -11.54 4.63 13.88
N VAL A 52 -11.24 5.58 12.99
CA VAL A 52 -12.10 6.74 12.70
C VAL A 52 -12.56 6.70 11.24
N PRO A 53 -13.76 7.20 10.91
CA PRO A 53 -14.18 7.29 9.53
C PRO A 53 -13.26 8.24 8.74
N ARG A 54 -13.07 7.98 7.44
CA ARG A 54 -12.13 8.73 6.59
C ARG A 54 -12.39 10.24 6.56
N ASN A 55 -13.65 10.66 6.72
CA ASN A 55 -14.02 12.08 6.83
C ASN A 55 -13.44 12.77 8.07
N LYS A 56 -13.08 12.03 9.13
CA LYS A 56 -12.40 12.53 10.33
C LYS A 56 -10.88 12.44 10.23
N ASN A 57 -10.34 11.68 9.27
CA ASN A 57 -8.91 11.55 9.01
C ASN A 57 -8.42 12.39 7.81
N LYS A 58 -9.18 13.43 7.40
CA LYS A 58 -8.90 14.24 6.21
C LYS A 58 -7.48 14.82 6.18
N LYS A 59 -6.98 15.28 7.32
CA LYS A 59 -5.63 15.88 7.40
C LYS A 59 -4.55 14.87 7.02
N ALA A 60 -4.59 13.66 7.59
CA ALA A 60 -3.64 12.61 7.29
C ALA A 60 -3.80 12.09 5.85
N ASP A 61 -5.04 12.00 5.35
CA ASP A 61 -5.31 11.62 3.95
C ASP A 61 -4.74 12.64 2.95
N THR A 62 -4.88 13.93 3.22
CA THR A 62 -4.27 14.99 2.39
C THR A 62 -2.74 14.88 2.39
N LEU A 63 -2.12 14.68 3.56
CA LEU A 63 -0.67 14.49 3.65
C LEU A 63 -0.20 13.24 2.91
N SER A 64 -0.91 12.12 3.05
CA SER A 64 -0.60 10.88 2.31
C SER A 64 -0.69 11.08 0.80
N LYS A 65 -1.67 11.85 0.31
CA LYS A 65 -1.81 12.17 -1.11
C LYS A 65 -0.66 13.05 -1.58
N ILE A 66 -0.30 14.08 -0.82
CA ILE A 66 0.85 14.96 -1.10
C ILE A 66 2.13 14.13 -1.22
N ALA A 67 2.36 13.20 -0.29
CA ALA A 67 3.53 12.31 -0.30
C ALA A 67 3.51 11.30 -1.47
N SER A 68 2.33 10.94 -1.99
CA SER A 68 2.19 10.01 -3.12
C SER A 68 2.29 10.71 -4.49
N THR A 69 2.07 12.02 -4.54
CA THR A 69 2.22 12.81 -5.77
C THR A 69 3.67 13.23 -5.97
N SER A 70 4.16 13.19 -7.21
CA SER A 70 5.50 13.69 -7.56
C SER A 70 5.67 15.14 -7.08
N PHE A 71 6.75 15.39 -6.34
CA PHE A 71 7.11 16.67 -5.74
C PHE A 71 7.22 17.83 -6.74
N ALA A 72 7.26 17.54 -8.04
CA ALA A 72 7.29 18.53 -9.12
C ALA A 72 6.13 19.55 -9.08
N TYR A 73 5.03 19.27 -8.37
CA TYR A 73 3.86 20.13 -8.28
C TYR A 73 3.62 20.82 -6.92
N LEU A 74 4.49 20.62 -5.91
CA LEU A 74 4.29 21.25 -4.60
C LEU A 74 4.93 22.65 -4.57
N SER A 75 4.12 23.66 -4.23
CA SER A 75 4.60 25.04 -4.06
C SER A 75 5.63 25.09 -2.91
N LYS A 76 6.62 25.99 -3.03
CA LYS A 76 7.82 26.16 -2.16
C LYS A 76 7.56 26.35 -0.64
N GLN A 77 6.32 26.23 -0.16
CA GLN A 77 5.91 26.49 1.23
C GLN A 77 5.78 25.24 2.10
N VAL A 78 5.98 24.03 1.56
CA VAL A 78 5.87 22.78 2.34
C VAL A 78 7.26 22.16 2.51
N LEU A 79 7.77 22.15 3.74
CA LEU A 79 8.97 21.39 4.10
C LEU A 79 8.58 19.91 4.22
N VAL A 80 9.12 19.07 3.34
CA VAL A 80 8.89 17.62 3.37
C VAL A 80 10.21 16.92 3.59
N GLU A 81 10.27 16.11 4.64
CA GLU A 81 11.38 15.18 4.86
C GLU A 81 11.12 13.92 4.03
N VAL A 82 12.02 13.63 3.09
CA VAL A 82 11.94 12.43 2.25
C VAL A 82 12.83 11.37 2.86
N LEU A 83 12.23 10.27 3.31
CA LEU A 83 12.97 9.11 3.75
C LEU A 83 13.39 8.29 2.52
N GLU A 84 14.68 8.33 2.16
CA GLU A 84 15.20 7.62 0.97
C GLU A 84 15.14 6.09 1.11
N THR A 85 15.09 5.58 2.34
CA THR A 85 15.07 4.13 2.61
C THR A 85 13.73 3.70 3.20
N LYS A 86 13.21 2.57 2.72
CA LYS A 86 11.99 1.98 3.30
C LYS A 86 12.26 1.61 4.76
N SER A 87 11.27 1.85 5.62
CA SER A 87 11.36 1.48 7.04
C SER A 87 11.47 -0.03 7.29
N ILE A 88 11.22 -0.86 6.27
CA ILE A 88 11.49 -2.30 6.28
C ILE A 88 12.69 -2.61 5.38
N THR A 89 13.74 -3.20 5.94
CA THR A 89 14.81 -3.82 5.15
C THR A 89 14.29 -5.15 4.63
N GLY A 90 13.67 -5.12 3.47
CA GLY A 90 13.25 -6.30 2.74
C GLY A 90 13.48 -6.04 1.27
N LYS A 91 14.28 -6.91 0.63
CA LYS A 91 14.37 -7.00 -0.83
C LYS A 91 12.96 -6.84 -1.38
N GLU A 92 12.73 -5.85 -2.23
CA GLU A 92 11.47 -5.76 -2.97
C GLU A 92 11.35 -7.06 -3.75
N VAL A 93 10.62 -8.04 -3.20
CA VAL A 93 10.05 -9.07 -4.03
C VAL A 93 8.85 -8.38 -4.66
N THR A 94 9.12 -7.64 -5.73
CA THR A 94 8.17 -7.52 -6.81
C THR A 94 7.92 -8.95 -7.24
N ALA A 95 6.96 -9.61 -6.60
CA ALA A 95 6.37 -10.81 -7.15
C ALA A 95 5.59 -10.33 -8.37
N VAL A 96 6.33 -9.99 -9.44
CA VAL A 96 5.91 -10.42 -10.76
C VAL A 96 5.78 -11.91 -10.56
N ILE A 97 4.55 -12.37 -10.43
CA ILE A 97 4.26 -13.77 -10.59
C ILE A 97 4.69 -14.01 -12.04
N GLU A 98 5.94 -14.43 -12.24
CA GLU A 98 6.33 -15.10 -13.46
C GLU A 98 5.54 -16.40 -13.42
N GLU A 99 4.27 -16.34 -13.85
CA GLU A 99 3.64 -17.54 -14.34
C GLU A 99 4.52 -17.99 -15.51
N GLU A 100 5.26 -19.09 -15.31
CA GLU A 100 5.98 -19.79 -16.38
C GLU A 100 4.95 -20.26 -17.41
N GLY A 101 4.67 -19.37 -18.37
CA GLY A 101 3.72 -19.60 -19.44
C GLY A 101 3.25 -18.29 -20.08
N PRO A 102 2.79 -18.31 -21.34
CA PRO A 102 2.20 -17.14 -21.97
C PRO A 102 0.97 -16.69 -21.18
N THR A 103 1.16 -15.66 -20.36
CA THR A 103 0.12 -15.06 -19.52
C THR A 103 -0.86 -14.30 -20.40
N TRP A 104 -2.09 -14.13 -19.94
CA TRP A 104 -3.12 -13.33 -20.64
C TRP A 104 -2.65 -11.88 -20.97
N MET A 105 -1.64 -11.37 -20.24
CA MET A 105 -0.99 -10.09 -20.54
C MET A 105 -0.22 -10.10 -21.87
N VAL A 106 0.45 -11.21 -22.21
CA VAL A 106 1.16 -11.38 -23.49
C VAL A 106 0.15 -11.37 -24.64
N GLU A 107 -0.95 -12.10 -24.48
CA GLU A 107 -2.03 -12.14 -25.47
C GLU A 107 -2.68 -10.76 -25.69
N LEU A 108 -2.87 -9.96 -24.63
CA LEU A 108 -3.39 -8.60 -24.72
C LEU A 108 -2.42 -7.64 -25.43
N VAL A 109 -1.12 -7.73 -25.12
CA VAL A 109 -0.09 -6.87 -25.75
C VAL A 109 0.02 -7.15 -27.25
N ASN A 110 -0.03 -8.42 -27.66
CA ASN A 110 -0.03 -8.79 -29.08
C ASN A 110 -1.28 -8.30 -29.80
N TYR A 111 -2.46 -8.39 -29.18
CA TYR A 111 -3.68 -7.82 -29.74
C TYR A 111 -3.59 -6.30 -29.94
N LEU A 112 -3.02 -5.57 -28.97
CA LEU A 112 -2.86 -4.11 -29.06
C LEU A 112 -1.81 -3.67 -30.09
N LYS A 113 -0.75 -4.47 -30.30
CA LYS A 113 0.34 -4.13 -31.22
C LYS A 113 0.11 -4.62 -32.65
N GLU A 114 -0.40 -5.84 -32.80
CA GLU A 114 -0.44 -6.58 -34.07
C GLU A 114 -1.87 -6.95 -34.50
N GLY A 115 -2.88 -6.70 -33.67
CA GLY A 115 -4.28 -7.05 -33.96
C GLY A 115 -4.58 -8.55 -33.92
N THR A 116 -3.66 -9.36 -33.43
CA THR A 116 -3.75 -10.83 -33.38
C THR A 116 -4.54 -11.30 -32.15
N LEU A 117 -5.50 -12.20 -32.36
CA LEU A 117 -6.33 -12.78 -31.30
C LEU A 117 -5.88 -14.22 -30.99
N PRO A 118 -6.00 -14.69 -29.74
CA PRO A 118 -5.76 -16.10 -29.41
C PRO A 118 -6.74 -17.02 -30.15
N ALA A 119 -6.26 -18.22 -30.53
CA ALA A 119 -7.08 -19.22 -31.23
C ALA A 119 -8.26 -19.76 -30.38
N ASP A 120 -8.16 -19.68 -29.06
CA ASP A 120 -9.26 -20.04 -28.15
C ASP A 120 -10.31 -18.92 -28.14
N GLU A 121 -11.50 -19.24 -28.65
CA GLU A 121 -12.63 -18.32 -28.76
C GLU A 121 -13.02 -17.70 -27.39
N LYS A 122 -12.87 -18.44 -26.29
CA LYS A 122 -13.19 -17.93 -24.95
C LYS A 122 -12.14 -16.92 -24.46
N LYS A 123 -10.87 -17.10 -24.81
CA LYS A 123 -9.80 -16.14 -24.50
C LYS A 123 -9.89 -14.90 -25.39
N ALA A 124 -10.19 -15.09 -26.68
CA ALA A 124 -10.41 -14.00 -27.62
C ALA A 124 -11.56 -13.08 -27.18
N ARG A 125 -12.66 -13.63 -26.67
CA ARG A 125 -13.78 -12.84 -26.13
C ARG A 125 -13.42 -12.01 -24.89
N LYS A 126 -12.45 -12.45 -24.07
CA LYS A 126 -11.99 -11.70 -22.88
C LYS A 126 -11.09 -10.51 -23.21
N ILE A 127 -10.33 -10.60 -24.30
CA ILE A 127 -9.35 -9.59 -24.72
C ILE A 127 -9.99 -8.55 -25.65
N ARG A 128 -11.04 -8.93 -26.37
CA ARG A 128 -11.75 -8.07 -27.30
C ARG A 128 -12.55 -7.02 -26.53
N LEU A 129 -12.13 -5.76 -26.61
CA LEU A 129 -12.93 -4.65 -26.08
C LEU A 129 -14.28 -4.62 -26.82
N PRO A 130 -15.41 -4.50 -26.09
CA PRO A 130 -16.68 -4.21 -26.73
C PRO A 130 -16.57 -2.83 -27.39
N ARG A 131 -16.87 -2.76 -28.68
CA ARG A 131 -17.08 -1.49 -29.39
C ARG A 131 -18.38 -0.84 -28.91
#